data_AF-A0A2I1GUA9-F1
#
_entry.id   AF-A0A2I1GUA9-F1
#
_cell.length_a   1.000
_cell.length_b   1.000
_cell.length_c   1.000
_cell.angle_alpha   90.00
_cell.angle_beta   90.00
_cell.angle_gamma   90.00
#
_symmetry.space_group_name_H-M   'P 1'
#
loop_
_entity.id
_entity.type
_entity.pdbx_description
1 polymer ?
#
loop_
_entity_poly.entity_id
_entity_poly.type
_entity_poly.pdbx_seq_one_letter_code
_entity_poly.pdbx_strand_id
1 'polypeptide(L)'
;MDVMIIFTGIYSFKMSLFIKYNRKYLPDTKINQQKKFTPYILTLNSWRHNSDIESKAEIKKPTIKQVNEKIKSHVLMLMLKVTIYELAIYLFANYPQKVPERPYQIRMIEYFTKGIPIFTAASMFHYTCFFIFIYLFLSLHYDLTVLYSLIALRCMTTSQSSTPEKHILVKSGLLTPIQFSLLKNYFITYTFNTKHCFNNPWISKNPREVWSSRWQTMLAETFRELGYLPLRNLCISLGITSRKFCNAMGVLGAFFISSLLHEYYIIGMFNMITGEHLFFFMSHGLIMIVWELVFTSEREDKMKAEKEGYNFRKYAGVFLKWLLMLVVYILIIPAFAEPMIRRMDLWIIPSFFTDIHKNLV
;
A
#
# COMPACT_ATOMS: atom_id res chain seq x y z
N MET A 1 3.87 -3.71 22.13
CA MET A 1 5.10 -3.07 21.59
C MET A 1 5.00 -2.94 20.06
N ASP A 2 4.31 -3.88 19.42
CA ASP A 2 4.24 -4.09 17.97
C ASP A 2 3.51 -2.97 17.21
N VAL A 3 2.42 -2.46 17.79
CA VAL A 3 1.66 -1.35 17.21
C VAL A 3 2.52 -0.09 17.07
N MET A 4 3.40 0.20 18.04
CA MET A 4 4.31 1.36 17.96
C MET A 4 5.36 1.19 16.87
N ILE A 5 5.84 -0.01 16.62
CA ILE A 5 6.85 -0.29 15.57
C ILE A 5 6.24 -0.08 14.18
N ILE A 6 5.03 -0.58 13.95
CA ILE A 6 4.30 -0.39 12.70
C ILE A 6 4.04 1.10 12.44
N PHE A 7 3.51 1.82 13.45
CA PHE A 7 3.31 3.26 13.33
C PHE A 7 4.61 4.02 13.09
N THR A 8 5.69 3.64 13.77
CA THR A 8 7.01 4.28 13.60
C THR A 8 7.52 4.09 12.17
N GLY A 9 7.45 2.89 11.60
CA GLY A 9 7.89 2.65 10.22
C GLY A 9 7.13 3.50 9.21
N ILE A 10 5.80 3.47 9.27
CA ILE A 10 4.93 4.20 8.36
C ILE A 10 5.10 5.73 8.48
N TYR A 11 5.10 6.26 9.71
CA TYR A 11 5.26 7.69 9.93
C TYR A 11 6.70 8.18 9.71
N SER A 12 7.72 7.35 9.89
CA SER A 12 9.12 7.74 9.60
C SER A 12 9.35 7.93 8.12
N PHE A 13 8.75 7.09 7.28
CA PHE A 13 8.81 7.24 5.82
C PHE A 13 8.10 8.51 5.36
N LYS A 14 6.97 8.82 6.00
CA LYS A 14 6.26 10.06 5.75
C LYS A 14 7.04 11.30 6.22
N MET A 15 7.69 11.22 7.37
CA MET A 15 8.59 12.28 7.86
C MET A 15 9.73 12.50 6.86
N SER A 16 10.31 11.45 6.32
CA SER A 16 11.39 11.52 5.33
C SER A 16 10.95 12.27 4.06
N LEU A 17 9.76 11.96 3.54
CA LEU A 17 9.14 12.70 2.43
C LEU A 17 8.89 14.17 2.80
N PHE A 18 8.30 14.40 3.97
CA PHE A 18 7.99 15.75 4.44
C PHE A 18 9.25 16.61 4.54
N ILE A 19 10.33 16.09 5.11
CA ILE A 19 11.64 16.76 5.17
C ILE A 19 12.12 17.04 3.75
N LYS A 20 12.08 16.07 2.83
CA LYS A 20 12.52 16.26 1.45
C LYS A 20 11.80 17.39 0.72
N TYR A 21 10.47 17.48 0.86
CA TYR A 21 9.69 18.54 0.19
C TYR A 21 9.82 19.91 0.85
N ASN A 22 9.89 19.95 2.18
CA ASN A 22 9.94 21.22 2.93
C ASN A 22 11.37 21.76 3.08
N ARG A 23 12.39 20.92 2.96
CA ARG A 23 13.82 21.26 3.02
C ARG A 23 14.45 21.39 1.64
N LYS A 24 13.74 21.99 0.67
CA LYS A 24 14.40 22.55 -0.53
C LYS A 24 15.33 23.67 -0.06
N TYR A 25 16.62 23.36 0.09
CA TYR A 25 17.68 24.35 0.15
C TYR A 25 17.58 25.18 -1.13
N LEU A 26 17.12 26.43 -1.02
CA LEU A 26 17.41 27.41 -2.06
C LEU A 26 18.92 27.63 -2.04
N PRO A 27 19.58 27.82 -3.19
CA PRO A 27 20.96 28.28 -3.19
C PRO A 27 21.06 29.53 -2.31
N ASP A 28 22.15 29.63 -1.55
CA ASP A 28 22.42 30.52 -0.41
C ASP A 28 22.33 32.04 -0.67
N THR A 29 21.66 32.48 -1.73
CA THR A 29 21.68 33.87 -2.20
C THR A 29 20.53 34.73 -1.70
N LYS A 30 19.60 34.22 -0.87
CA LYS A 30 18.51 35.03 -0.29
C LYS A 30 18.22 34.68 1.18
N ILE A 31 19.01 35.28 2.08
CA ILE A 31 18.97 35.14 3.56
C ILE A 31 17.61 35.50 4.21
N ASN A 32 16.66 36.11 3.50
CA ASN A 32 15.43 36.67 4.09
C ASN A 32 14.09 36.03 3.64
N GLN A 33 14.07 34.76 3.23
CA GLN A 33 12.79 34.05 3.13
C GLN A 33 12.54 33.23 4.40
N GLN A 34 11.86 33.83 5.38
CA GLN A 34 11.17 33.08 6.43
C GLN A 34 10.11 32.18 5.77
N LYS A 35 10.49 31.01 5.29
CA LYS A 35 9.53 29.99 4.90
C LYS A 35 8.78 29.58 6.15
N LYS A 36 7.50 29.96 6.23
CA LYS A 36 6.58 29.50 7.27
C LYS A 36 6.53 27.97 7.17
N PHE A 37 7.23 27.29 8.09
CA PHE A 37 7.30 25.84 8.10
C PHE A 37 5.94 25.30 8.54
N THR A 38 5.26 24.57 7.66
CA THR A 38 4.04 23.86 8.05
C THR A 38 4.45 22.72 8.99
N PRO A 39 3.99 22.69 10.26
CA PRO A 39 4.31 21.61 11.19
C PRO A 39 4.04 20.22 10.58
N TYR A 40 4.93 19.27 10.83
CA TYR A 40 4.80 17.89 10.32
C TYR A 40 3.42 17.29 10.62
N ILE A 41 2.90 17.51 11.82
CA ILE A 41 1.59 17.02 12.25
C ILE A 41 0.44 17.51 11.37
N LEU A 42 0.57 18.70 10.77
CA LEU A 42 -0.41 19.23 9.81
C LEU A 42 -0.25 18.63 8.41
N THR A 43 0.91 18.03 8.12
CA THR A 43 1.18 17.28 6.89
C THR A 43 0.94 15.78 7.03
N LEU A 44 0.76 15.27 8.26
CA LEU A 44 0.37 13.89 8.57
C LEU A 44 -0.92 13.45 7.88
N ASN A 45 -1.66 14.39 7.32
CA ASN A 45 -2.90 14.15 6.62
C ASN A 45 -2.69 14.13 5.09
N SER A 46 -1.73 14.85 4.51
CA SER A 46 -1.50 14.89 3.05
C SER A 46 -0.77 13.65 2.50
N TRP A 47 -1.39 12.45 2.53
CA TRP A 47 -0.74 11.19 2.12
C TRP A 47 -0.70 10.95 0.60
N ARG A 48 -1.56 11.58 -0.19
CA ARG A 48 -1.70 11.25 -1.62
C ARG A 48 -1.83 12.50 -2.47
N HIS A 49 -0.88 12.67 -3.40
CA HIS A 49 -0.91 13.74 -4.39
C HIS A 49 -1.95 13.48 -5.51
N ASN A 50 -2.34 12.21 -5.69
CA ASN A 50 -3.39 11.75 -6.61
C ASN A 50 -4.80 11.97 -6.05
N SER A 51 -5.08 13.13 -5.46
CA SER A 51 -6.47 13.59 -5.42
C SER A 51 -6.88 13.89 -6.85
N ASP A 52 -8.06 13.47 -7.31
CA ASP A 52 -8.62 13.79 -8.63
C ASP A 52 -8.83 15.32 -8.87
N ILE A 53 -8.33 16.15 -7.96
CA ILE A 53 -8.18 17.58 -8.09
C ILE A 53 -6.86 17.79 -8.86
N GLU A 54 -6.95 17.96 -10.18
CA GLU A 54 -5.91 18.70 -10.90
C GLU A 54 -5.62 19.98 -10.11
N SER A 55 -4.35 20.30 -9.90
CA SER A 55 -3.80 21.32 -8.99
C SER A 55 -4.36 22.76 -9.07
N LYS A 56 -5.47 22.99 -9.80
CA LYS A 56 -6.16 24.27 -10.01
C LYS A 56 -7.69 24.20 -9.92
N ALA A 57 -8.32 23.03 -9.71
CA ALA A 57 -9.77 22.95 -9.57
C ALA A 57 -10.21 23.30 -8.14
N GLU A 58 -11.17 24.23 -7.99
CA GLU A 58 -11.74 24.57 -6.69
C GLU A 58 -12.31 23.32 -5.99
N ILE A 59 -11.95 23.11 -4.71
CA ILE A 59 -12.47 22.00 -3.92
C ILE A 59 -13.98 22.19 -3.75
N LYS A 60 -14.78 21.45 -4.52
CA LYS A 60 -16.24 21.49 -4.43
C LYS A 60 -16.66 20.98 -3.05
N LYS A 61 -17.28 21.86 -2.25
CA LYS A 61 -17.77 21.52 -0.92
C LYS A 61 -18.93 20.52 -1.03
N PRO A 62 -18.86 19.33 -0.39
CA PRO A 62 -19.94 18.36 -0.43
C PRO A 62 -21.13 18.83 0.42
N THR A 63 -22.34 18.45 0.02
CA THR A 63 -23.55 18.67 0.82
C THR A 63 -23.61 17.69 1.99
N ILE A 64 -24.33 18.04 3.07
CA ILE A 64 -24.55 17.13 4.21
C ILE A 64 -25.17 15.80 3.76
N LYS A 65 -26.08 15.85 2.76
CA LYS A 65 -26.67 14.65 2.16
C LYS A 65 -25.59 13.76 1.52
N GLN A 66 -24.67 14.34 0.74
CA GLN A 66 -23.56 13.59 0.14
C GLN A 66 -22.64 12.96 1.19
N VAL A 67 -22.34 13.67 2.28
CA VAL A 67 -21.54 13.13 3.40
C VAL A 67 -22.27 11.96 4.06
N ASN A 68 -23.56 12.10 4.37
CA ASN A 68 -24.35 11.05 5.00
C ASN A 68 -24.48 9.80 4.12
N GLU A 69 -24.75 9.95 2.82
CA GLU A 69 -24.82 8.81 1.89
C GLU A 69 -23.47 8.09 1.79
N LYS A 70 -22.36 8.83 1.79
CA LYS A 70 -21.03 8.23 1.77
C LYS A 70 -20.69 7.48 3.06
N ILE A 71 -21.11 7.99 4.22
CA ILE A 71 -21.01 7.29 5.51
C ILE A 71 -21.77 5.97 5.45
N LYS A 72 -23.05 5.98 5.04
CA LYS A 72 -23.86 4.75 4.91
C LYS A 72 -23.20 3.72 4.01
N SER A 73 -22.73 4.15 2.84
CA SER A 73 -22.03 3.27 1.89
C SER A 73 -20.76 2.65 2.48
N HIS A 74 -19.95 3.42 3.23
CA HIS A 74 -18.75 2.89 3.88
C HIS A 74 -19.07 1.94 5.03
N VAL A 75 -20.10 2.22 5.84
CA VAL A 75 -20.55 1.31 6.90
C VAL A 75 -20.99 -0.03 6.31
N LEU A 76 -21.76 -0.02 5.21
CA LEU A 76 -22.16 -1.26 4.53
C LEU A 76 -20.95 -2.06 4.00
N MET A 77 -20.00 -1.37 3.37
CA MET A 77 -18.77 -2.00 2.85
C MET A 77 -17.91 -2.57 3.98
N LEU A 78 -17.80 -1.87 5.12
CA LEU A 78 -17.10 -2.35 6.30
C LEU A 78 -17.73 -3.63 6.84
N MET A 79 -19.06 -3.67 7.00
CA MET A 79 -19.74 -4.89 7.46
C MET A 79 -19.43 -6.08 6.55
N LEU A 80 -19.50 -5.91 5.22
CA LEU A 80 -19.17 -6.97 4.27
C LEU A 80 -17.71 -7.44 4.42
N LYS A 81 -16.76 -6.50 4.48
CA LYS A 81 -15.33 -6.83 4.63
C LYS A 81 -15.03 -7.51 5.96
N VAL A 82 -15.69 -7.11 7.06
CA VAL A 82 -15.57 -7.76 8.36
C VAL A 82 -16.08 -9.20 8.29
N THR A 83 -17.23 -9.46 7.65
CA THR A 83 -17.73 -10.84 7.48
C THR A 83 -16.74 -11.73 6.74
N ILE A 84 -16.14 -11.23 5.65
CA ILE A 84 -15.14 -12.00 4.88
C ILE A 84 -13.85 -12.17 5.71
N TYR A 85 -13.46 -11.15 6.48
CA TYR A 85 -12.29 -11.19 7.36
C TYR A 85 -12.44 -12.26 8.45
N GLU A 86 -13.59 -12.31 9.10
CA GLU A 86 -13.93 -13.33 10.10
C GLU A 86 -13.93 -14.73 9.48
N LEU A 87 -14.50 -14.89 8.28
CA LEU A 87 -14.45 -16.17 7.56
C LEU A 87 -13.01 -16.59 7.21
N ALA A 88 -12.17 -15.66 6.75
CA ALA A 88 -10.79 -15.95 6.41
C ALA A 88 -9.98 -16.39 7.65
N ILE A 89 -10.18 -15.75 8.80
CA ILE A 89 -9.56 -16.14 10.06
C ILE A 89 -10.07 -17.49 10.53
N TYR A 90 -11.38 -17.72 10.47
CA TYR A 90 -11.97 -19.00 10.84
C TYR A 90 -11.35 -20.15 10.03
N LEU A 91 -11.26 -20.00 8.70
CA LEU A 91 -10.61 -20.99 7.83
C LEU A 91 -9.12 -21.16 8.17
N PHE A 92 -8.42 -20.06 8.41
CA PHE A 92 -7.01 -20.11 8.78
C PHE A 92 -6.77 -20.86 10.10
N ALA A 93 -7.60 -20.62 11.13
CA ALA A 93 -7.47 -21.20 12.46
C ALA A 93 -7.93 -22.68 12.55
N ASN A 94 -8.88 -23.11 11.71
CA ASN A 94 -9.37 -24.49 11.72
C ASN A 94 -8.52 -25.45 10.86
N TYR A 95 -7.64 -24.92 10.02
CA TYR A 95 -6.70 -25.72 9.22
C TYR A 95 -5.26 -25.25 9.47
N PRO A 96 -4.75 -25.38 10.70
CA PRO A 96 -3.40 -24.94 11.03
C PRO A 96 -2.37 -25.75 10.23
N GLN A 97 -1.31 -25.08 9.79
CA GLN A 97 -0.19 -25.71 9.11
C GLN A 97 1.11 -25.33 9.81
N LYS A 98 1.93 -26.34 10.12
CA LYS A 98 3.26 -26.08 10.68
C LYS A 98 4.14 -25.47 9.60
N VAL A 99 4.54 -24.22 9.81
CA VAL A 99 5.47 -23.53 8.91
C VAL A 99 6.89 -24.07 9.13
N PRO A 100 7.63 -24.41 8.07
CA PRO A 100 9.01 -24.84 8.21
C PRO A 100 9.90 -23.73 8.77
N GLU A 101 10.81 -24.10 9.68
CA GLU A 101 11.85 -23.20 10.19
C GLU A 101 12.89 -22.83 9.13
N ARG A 102 13.07 -23.71 8.14
CA ARG A 102 14.02 -23.51 7.05
C ARG A 102 13.52 -22.38 6.14
N PRO A 103 14.31 -21.32 5.90
CA PRO A 103 13.88 -20.18 5.09
C PRO A 103 13.42 -20.58 3.69
N TYR A 104 12.37 -19.93 3.21
CA TYR A 104 11.71 -20.25 1.95
C TYR A 104 12.66 -20.25 0.75
N GLN A 105 13.56 -19.25 0.65
CA GLN A 105 14.53 -19.15 -0.44
C GLN A 105 15.48 -20.35 -0.53
N ILE A 106 15.82 -20.97 0.62
CA ILE A 106 16.66 -22.17 0.63
C ILE A 106 15.86 -23.36 0.11
N ARG A 107 14.59 -23.49 0.51
CA ARG A 107 13.71 -24.58 0.04
C ARG A 107 13.40 -24.46 -1.45
N MET A 108 13.30 -23.23 -1.98
CA MET A 108 13.22 -22.97 -3.42
C MET A 108 14.45 -23.52 -4.16
N ILE A 109 15.67 -23.26 -3.66
CA ILE A 109 16.91 -23.78 -4.26
C ILE A 109 16.92 -25.31 -4.21
N GLU A 110 16.51 -25.91 -3.09
CA GLU A 110 16.45 -27.36 -2.92
C GLU A 110 15.43 -28.05 -3.82
N TYR A 111 14.33 -27.38 -4.15
CA TYR A 111 13.41 -27.87 -5.16
C TYR A 111 14.07 -27.97 -6.53
N PHE A 112 14.74 -26.91 -6.98
CA PHE A 112 15.40 -26.91 -8.29
C PHE A 112 16.63 -27.81 -8.37
N THR A 113 17.31 -28.05 -7.25
CA THR A 113 18.55 -28.84 -7.21
C THR A 113 18.35 -30.30 -6.82
N LYS A 114 17.37 -30.60 -5.95
CA LYS A 114 17.15 -31.91 -5.34
C LYS A 114 15.74 -32.46 -5.58
N GLY A 115 14.85 -31.70 -6.22
CA GLY A 115 13.46 -32.11 -6.47
C GLY A 115 12.57 -32.16 -5.23
N ILE A 116 13.00 -31.57 -4.11
CA ILE A 116 12.25 -31.58 -2.85
C ILE A 116 11.08 -30.57 -2.96
N PRO A 117 9.81 -31.00 -2.82
CA PRO A 117 8.66 -30.09 -2.93
C PRO A 117 8.73 -28.90 -1.96
N ILE A 118 8.43 -27.70 -2.48
CA ILE A 118 8.56 -26.45 -1.72
C ILE A 118 7.40 -26.26 -0.74
N PHE A 119 6.20 -26.68 -1.10
CA PHE A 119 5.00 -26.57 -0.25
C PHE A 119 3.99 -27.64 -0.66
N THR A 120 3.06 -27.96 0.24
CA THR A 120 1.91 -28.83 -0.05
C THR A 120 0.70 -28.00 -0.44
N ALA A 121 -0.33 -28.63 -1.01
CA ALA A 121 -1.61 -27.97 -1.29
C ALA A 121 -2.25 -27.40 -0.01
N ALA A 122 -2.14 -28.11 1.12
CA ALA A 122 -2.64 -27.65 2.42
C ALA A 122 -1.90 -26.41 2.91
N SER A 123 -0.56 -26.39 2.80
CA SER A 123 0.26 -25.22 3.13
C SER A 123 -0.11 -24.02 2.25
N MET A 124 -0.31 -24.23 0.95
CA MET A 124 -0.69 -23.15 0.03
C MET A 124 -2.08 -22.58 0.31
N PHE A 125 -3.05 -23.44 0.66
CA PHE A 125 -4.36 -22.98 1.13
C PHE A 125 -4.20 -22.08 2.36
N HIS A 126 -3.42 -22.52 3.35
CA HIS A 126 -3.15 -21.77 4.57
C HIS A 126 -2.49 -20.40 4.30
N TYR A 127 -1.48 -20.34 3.43
CA TYR A 127 -0.84 -19.08 3.01
C TYR A 127 -1.79 -18.16 2.24
N THR A 128 -2.71 -18.72 1.47
CA THR A 128 -3.73 -17.95 0.75
C THR A 128 -4.72 -17.32 1.72
N CYS A 129 -5.23 -18.08 2.69
CA CYS A 129 -6.08 -17.55 3.77
C CYS A 129 -5.37 -16.43 4.54
N PHE A 130 -4.09 -16.63 4.88
CA PHE A 130 -3.27 -15.61 5.52
C PHE A 130 -3.16 -14.32 4.68
N PHE A 131 -2.89 -14.46 3.38
CA PHE A 131 -2.77 -13.31 2.48
C PHE A 131 -4.10 -12.55 2.35
N ILE A 132 -5.23 -13.26 2.26
CA ILE A 132 -6.57 -12.67 2.26
C ILE A 132 -6.81 -11.90 3.56
N PHE A 133 -6.45 -12.50 4.71
CA PHE A 133 -6.52 -11.85 6.02
C PHE A 133 -5.71 -10.55 6.05
N ILE A 134 -4.43 -10.57 5.63
CA ILE A 134 -3.58 -9.36 5.60
C ILE A 134 -4.17 -8.29 4.68
N TYR A 135 -4.63 -8.66 3.49
CA TYR A 135 -5.28 -7.71 2.57
C TYR A 135 -6.51 -7.07 3.22
N LEU A 136 -7.39 -7.87 3.84
CA LEU A 136 -8.60 -7.38 4.48
C LEU A 136 -8.28 -6.52 5.69
N PHE A 137 -7.32 -6.90 6.51
CA PHE A 137 -6.83 -6.11 7.65
C PHE A 137 -6.41 -4.71 7.20
N LEU A 138 -5.55 -4.63 6.18
CA LEU A 138 -5.07 -3.37 5.63
C LEU A 138 -6.20 -2.52 4.99
N SER A 139 -7.11 -3.19 4.29
CA SER A 139 -8.25 -2.56 3.60
C SER A 139 -9.27 -2.02 4.60
N LEU A 140 -9.58 -2.78 5.65
CA LEU A 140 -10.47 -2.37 6.75
C LEU A 140 -9.87 -1.19 7.52
N HIS A 141 -8.58 -1.21 7.82
CA HIS A 141 -7.91 -0.10 8.50
C HIS A 141 -8.00 1.21 7.70
N TYR A 142 -7.83 1.12 6.38
CA TYR A 142 -8.03 2.28 5.50
C TYR A 142 -9.47 2.78 5.53
N ASP A 143 -10.46 1.89 5.39
CA ASP A 143 -11.88 2.27 5.41
C ASP A 143 -12.31 2.88 6.74
N LEU A 144 -11.80 2.36 7.87
CA LEU A 144 -12.03 2.96 9.19
C LEU A 144 -11.48 4.38 9.26
N THR A 145 -10.27 4.61 8.72
CA THR A 145 -9.68 5.96 8.65
C THR A 145 -10.52 6.91 7.80
N VAL A 146 -11.08 6.43 6.68
CA VAL A 146 -12.00 7.20 5.83
C VAL A 146 -13.32 7.47 6.56
N LEU A 147 -13.86 6.50 7.28
CA LEU A 147 -15.09 6.64 8.06
C LEU A 147 -14.91 7.68 9.18
N TYR A 148 -13.82 7.63 9.95
CA TYR A 148 -13.51 8.65 10.96
C TYR A 148 -13.38 10.04 10.33
N SER A 149 -12.74 10.14 9.16
CA SER A 149 -12.63 11.39 8.40
C SER A 149 -13.99 11.91 7.94
N LEU A 150 -14.91 11.04 7.53
CA LEU A 150 -16.28 11.40 7.13
C LEU A 150 -17.12 11.86 8.33
N ILE A 151 -17.00 11.20 9.49
CA ILE A 151 -17.68 11.60 10.73
C ILE A 151 -17.16 12.97 11.19
N ALA A 152 -15.84 13.17 11.18
CA ALA A 152 -15.23 14.46 11.49
C ALA A 152 -15.74 15.56 10.52
N LEU A 153 -15.74 15.27 9.20
CA LEU A 153 -16.26 16.19 8.19
C LEU A 153 -17.73 16.52 8.41
N ARG A 154 -18.56 15.53 8.76
CA ARG A 154 -19.98 15.73 9.11
C ARG A 154 -20.12 16.69 10.28
N CYS A 155 -19.36 16.52 11.36
CA CYS A 155 -19.36 17.45 12.50
C CYS A 155 -18.98 18.88 12.07
N MET A 156 -17.93 19.02 11.25
CA MET A 156 -17.46 20.31 10.72
C MET A 156 -18.39 20.97 9.68
N THR A 157 -19.39 20.24 9.18
CA THR A 157 -20.39 20.74 8.23
C THR A 157 -21.77 20.94 8.84
N THR A 158 -22.03 20.38 10.04
CA THR A 158 -23.32 20.49 10.73
C THR A 158 -23.51 21.87 11.37
N SER A 159 -22.43 22.59 11.70
CA SER A 159 -22.53 23.97 12.20
C SER A 159 -22.99 24.89 11.07
N GLN A 160 -24.20 25.43 11.17
CA GLN A 160 -24.84 26.40 10.27
C GLN A 160 -24.07 27.74 10.12
N SER A 161 -22.88 27.87 10.69
CA SER A 161 -22.05 29.03 10.48
C SER A 161 -21.41 28.98 9.09
N SER A 162 -21.89 29.86 8.21
CA SER A 162 -21.27 30.13 6.90
C SER A 162 -19.81 30.60 7.03
N THR A 163 -19.40 31.08 8.21
CA THR A 163 -18.07 31.62 8.52
C THR A 163 -17.28 30.74 9.50
N PRO A 164 -16.04 30.32 9.18
CA PRO A 164 -15.19 29.49 10.05
C PRO A 164 -15.05 29.98 11.49
N GLU A 165 -15.03 31.30 11.69
CA GLU A 165 -14.85 31.99 12.98
C GLU A 165 -15.95 31.68 14.02
N LYS A 166 -17.14 31.29 13.55
CA LYS A 166 -18.27 31.00 14.43
C LYS A 166 -18.32 29.54 14.88
N HIS A 167 -17.47 28.66 14.33
CA HIS A 167 -17.44 27.25 14.67
C HIS A 167 -16.91 27.02 16.09
N ILE A 168 -17.47 26.06 16.83
CA ILE A 168 -17.11 25.79 18.24
C ILE A 168 -15.61 25.52 18.43
N LEU A 169 -15.00 24.74 17.52
CA LEU A 169 -13.55 24.44 17.55
C LEU A 169 -12.66 25.68 17.37
N VAL A 170 -13.19 26.73 16.73
CA VAL A 170 -12.47 28.00 16.56
C VAL A 170 -12.73 28.91 17.76
N LYS A 171 -13.97 28.98 18.23
CA LYS A 171 -14.34 29.73 19.44
C LYS A 171 -13.65 29.20 20.71
N SER A 172 -13.43 27.90 20.81
CA SER A 172 -12.72 27.29 21.93
C SER A 172 -11.21 27.52 21.91
N GLY A 173 -10.68 28.16 20.87
CA GLY A 173 -9.23 28.35 20.70
C GLY A 173 -8.47 27.08 20.28
N LEU A 174 -9.15 25.96 20.04
CA LEU A 174 -8.50 24.70 19.66
C LEU A 174 -7.87 24.77 18.25
N LEU A 175 -8.53 25.48 17.33
CA LEU A 175 -8.03 25.70 15.97
C LEU A 175 -8.17 27.16 15.56
N THR A 176 -7.18 27.69 14.87
CA THR A 176 -7.33 28.97 14.15
C THR A 176 -8.30 28.82 12.97
N PRO A 177 -8.95 29.90 12.47
CA PRO A 177 -9.81 29.84 11.29
C PRO A 177 -9.13 29.21 10.06
N ILE A 178 -7.83 29.49 9.89
CA ILE A 178 -7.01 28.92 8.81
C ILE A 178 -6.83 27.42 9.00
N GLN A 179 -6.44 26.97 10.19
CA GLN A 179 -6.27 25.54 10.49
C GLN A 179 -7.59 24.77 10.32
N PHE A 180 -8.71 25.35 10.75
CA PHE A 180 -10.03 24.76 10.54
C PHE A 180 -10.35 24.60 9.05
N SER A 181 -10.10 25.63 8.24
CA SER A 181 -10.33 25.58 6.79
C SER A 181 -9.45 24.53 6.10
N LEU A 182 -8.16 24.48 6.46
CA LEU A 182 -7.21 23.49 5.93
C LEU A 182 -7.63 22.06 6.30
N LEU A 183 -7.99 21.83 7.55
CA LEU A 183 -8.43 20.52 8.03
C LEU A 183 -9.74 20.07 7.36
N LYS A 184 -10.69 20.99 7.18
CA LYS A 184 -11.94 20.72 6.46
C LYS A 184 -11.68 20.35 5.00
N ASN A 185 -10.85 21.14 4.30
CA ASN A 185 -10.48 20.88 2.91
C ASN A 185 -9.73 19.56 2.77
N TYR A 186 -8.90 19.22 3.75
CA TYR A 186 -8.24 17.92 3.82
C TYR A 186 -9.26 16.78 3.90
N PHE A 187 -10.19 16.81 4.85
CA PHE A 187 -11.18 15.73 4.95
C PHE A 187 -12.04 15.62 3.71
N ILE A 188 -12.39 16.73 3.06
CA ILE A 188 -13.08 16.70 1.76
C ILE A 188 -12.22 15.98 0.71
N THR A 189 -10.97 16.41 0.56
CA THR A 189 -10.04 15.85 -0.44
C THR A 189 -9.78 14.35 -0.19
N TYR A 190 -9.53 13.99 1.06
CA TYR A 190 -9.24 12.61 1.46
C TYR A 190 -10.45 11.70 1.23
N THR A 191 -11.65 12.15 1.58
CA THR A 191 -12.83 11.31 1.50
C THR A 191 -13.46 11.32 0.10
N PHE A 192 -13.51 12.46 -0.59
CA PHE A 192 -14.20 12.61 -1.89
C PHE A 192 -13.31 12.54 -3.13
N ASN A 193 -12.06 12.95 -3.03
CA ASN A 193 -11.19 13.10 -4.21
C ASN A 193 -10.05 12.07 -4.24
N THR A 194 -9.85 11.32 -3.16
CA THR A 194 -8.77 10.33 -3.08
C THR A 194 -9.33 8.94 -3.34
N LYS A 195 -8.74 8.24 -4.31
CA LYS A 195 -9.09 6.84 -4.60
C LYS A 195 -8.73 5.94 -3.42
N HIS A 196 -9.42 4.82 -3.28
CA HIS A 196 -9.08 3.80 -2.29
C HIS A 196 -7.62 3.32 -2.47
N CYS A 197 -6.96 2.91 -1.39
CA CYS A 197 -5.55 2.48 -1.46
C CYS A 197 -5.35 1.16 -2.23
N PHE A 198 -6.42 0.38 -2.35
CA PHE A 198 -6.51 -0.81 -3.20
C PHE A 198 -7.49 -0.60 -4.36
N ASN A 199 -7.17 -1.15 -5.53
CA ASN A 199 -8.03 -1.15 -6.72
C ASN A 199 -8.00 -2.53 -7.39
N ASN A 200 -8.76 -3.49 -6.85
CA ASN A 200 -8.91 -4.84 -7.39
C ASN A 200 -7.57 -5.45 -7.87
N PRO A 201 -6.58 -5.66 -6.98
CA PRO A 201 -5.25 -6.13 -7.37
C PRO A 201 -5.25 -7.50 -8.06
N TRP A 202 -6.29 -8.31 -7.83
CA TRP A 202 -6.44 -9.67 -8.35
C TRP A 202 -6.67 -9.74 -9.85
N ILE A 203 -7.22 -8.70 -10.48
CA ILE A 203 -7.52 -8.67 -11.92
C ILE A 203 -6.38 -8.07 -12.76
N SER A 204 -5.23 -7.86 -12.14
CA SER A 204 -4.07 -7.24 -12.79
C SER A 204 -3.50 -8.13 -13.89
N LYS A 205 -3.03 -7.50 -14.96
CA LYS A 205 -2.53 -8.20 -16.15
C LYS A 205 -1.01 -8.27 -16.23
N ASN A 206 -0.32 -7.58 -15.32
CA ASN A 206 1.13 -7.51 -15.25
C ASN A 206 1.57 -7.05 -13.84
N PRO A 207 2.84 -7.27 -13.46
CA PRO A 207 3.35 -6.90 -12.13
C PRO A 207 3.30 -5.40 -11.86
N ARG A 208 3.55 -4.57 -12.88
CA ARG A 208 3.54 -3.10 -12.73
C ARG A 208 2.16 -2.60 -12.31
N GLU A 209 1.10 -3.12 -12.91
CA GLU A 209 -0.28 -2.75 -12.58
C GLU A 209 -0.62 -3.06 -11.12
N VAL A 210 -0.08 -4.15 -10.58
CA VAL A 210 -0.30 -4.55 -9.18
C VAL A 210 0.35 -3.52 -8.26
N TRP A 211 1.66 -3.36 -8.39
CA TRP A 211 2.46 -2.58 -7.44
C TRP A 211 2.36 -1.07 -7.63
N SER A 212 2.06 -0.59 -8.84
CA SER A 212 2.02 0.85 -9.13
C SER A 212 0.61 1.44 -9.05
N SER A 213 -0.45 0.66 -9.30
CA SER A 213 -1.81 1.22 -9.44
C SER A 213 -2.92 0.48 -8.71
N ARG A 214 -2.66 -0.69 -8.11
CA ARG A 214 -3.74 -1.50 -7.50
C ARG A 214 -3.50 -1.96 -6.07
N TRP A 215 -2.26 -2.11 -5.63
CA TRP A 215 -1.90 -2.55 -4.29
C TRP A 215 -1.30 -1.41 -3.48
N GLN A 216 -1.84 -1.12 -2.29
CA GLN A 216 -1.28 -0.17 -1.31
C GLN A 216 -0.75 1.14 -1.94
N THR A 217 -1.54 1.71 -2.85
CA THR A 217 -1.15 2.85 -3.69
C THR A 217 -0.94 4.16 -2.91
N MET A 218 -1.15 4.13 -1.60
CA MET A 218 -0.79 5.20 -0.68
C MET A 218 0.73 5.30 -0.45
N LEU A 219 1.47 4.19 -0.60
CA LEU A 219 2.94 4.15 -0.44
C LEU A 219 3.71 4.35 -1.74
N ALA A 220 3.01 4.45 -2.88
CA ALA A 220 3.63 4.53 -4.20
C ALA A 220 4.61 5.71 -4.32
N GLU A 221 4.21 6.89 -3.82
CA GLU A 221 5.05 8.09 -3.86
C GLU A 221 6.27 7.96 -2.94
N THR A 222 6.08 7.37 -1.76
CA THR A 222 7.16 7.06 -0.82
C THR A 222 8.24 6.20 -1.46
N PHE A 223 7.87 5.08 -2.07
CA PHE A 223 8.84 4.20 -2.71
C PHE A 223 9.44 4.82 -3.97
N ARG A 224 8.69 5.70 -4.67
CA ARG A 224 9.22 6.46 -5.80
C ARG A 224 10.34 7.41 -5.36
N GLU A 225 10.11 8.18 -4.31
CA GLU A 225 11.02 9.25 -3.87
C GLU A 225 12.18 8.77 -3.02
N LEU A 226 12.01 7.68 -2.26
CA LEU A 226 13.04 7.12 -1.38
C LEU A 226 13.82 5.96 -2.02
N GLY A 227 13.20 5.21 -2.94
CA GLY A 227 13.85 4.06 -3.59
C GLY A 227 14.13 4.28 -5.06
N TYR A 228 13.09 4.57 -5.85
CA TYR A 228 13.21 4.62 -7.32
C TYR A 228 14.12 5.73 -7.81
N LEU A 229 13.83 6.98 -7.43
CA LEU A 229 14.58 8.14 -7.92
C LEU A 229 16.03 8.13 -7.44
N PRO A 230 16.35 7.85 -6.17
CA PRO A 230 17.74 7.82 -5.72
C PRO A 230 18.59 6.82 -6.48
N LEU A 231 18.15 5.55 -6.61
CA LEU A 231 18.97 4.54 -7.27
C LEU A 231 19.08 4.77 -8.78
N ARG A 232 17.99 5.20 -9.42
CA ARG A 232 18.02 5.61 -10.84
C ARG A 232 19.00 6.76 -11.09
N ASN A 233 18.98 7.79 -10.24
CA ASN A 233 19.82 8.96 -10.41
C ASN A 233 21.28 8.67 -10.07
N LEU A 234 21.54 7.77 -9.11
CA LEU A 234 22.88 7.25 -8.84
C LEU A 234 23.47 6.60 -10.10
N CYS A 235 22.73 5.70 -10.77
CA CYS A 235 23.19 5.08 -12.02
C CYS A 235 23.52 6.11 -13.11
N ILE A 236 22.69 7.15 -13.25
CA ILE A 236 22.95 8.25 -14.19
C ILE A 236 24.22 9.01 -13.80
N SER A 237 24.41 9.31 -12.53
CA SER A 237 25.60 10.03 -12.04
C SER A 237 26.89 9.23 -12.20
N LEU A 238 26.80 7.90 -12.18
CA LEU A 238 27.92 6.98 -12.46
C LEU A 238 28.21 6.83 -13.96
N GLY A 239 27.56 7.61 -14.83
CA GLY A 239 27.82 7.64 -16.27
C GLY A 239 27.08 6.56 -17.07
N ILE A 240 26.11 5.85 -16.48
CA ILE A 240 25.35 4.83 -17.21
C ILE A 240 24.34 5.50 -18.15
N THR A 241 24.55 5.34 -19.45
CA THR A 241 23.77 5.99 -20.52
C THR A 241 22.46 5.26 -20.85
N SER A 242 22.34 3.97 -20.50
CA SER A 242 21.15 3.18 -20.78
C SER A 242 19.97 3.57 -19.90
N ARG A 243 19.01 4.31 -20.46
CA ARG A 243 17.77 4.70 -19.78
C ARG A 243 16.96 3.51 -19.27
N LYS A 244 16.91 2.41 -20.05
CA LYS A 244 16.20 1.18 -19.66
C LYS A 244 16.84 0.58 -18.41
N PHE A 245 18.16 0.50 -18.37
CA PHE A 245 18.90 0.01 -17.21
C PHE A 245 18.70 0.91 -15.99
N CYS A 246 18.86 2.22 -16.12
CA CYS A 246 18.67 3.15 -14.98
C CYS A 246 17.24 3.07 -14.42
N ASN A 247 16.23 2.91 -15.29
CA ASN A 247 14.85 2.71 -14.85
C ASN A 247 14.65 1.36 -14.15
N ALA A 248 15.27 0.28 -14.62
CA ALA A 248 15.25 -1.04 -13.97
C ALA A 248 15.90 -0.98 -12.59
N MET A 249 17.04 -0.29 -12.46
CA MET A 249 17.68 -0.04 -11.17
C MET A 249 16.78 0.78 -10.25
N GLY A 250 16.07 1.78 -10.76
CA GLY A 250 15.02 2.47 -10.00
C GLY A 250 13.93 1.51 -9.49
N VAL A 251 13.44 0.58 -10.32
CA VAL A 251 12.47 -0.43 -9.88
C VAL A 251 13.04 -1.27 -8.73
N LEU A 252 14.27 -1.77 -8.86
CA LEU A 252 14.92 -2.51 -7.77
C LEU A 252 15.06 -1.66 -6.51
N GLY A 253 15.40 -0.38 -6.62
CA GLY A 253 15.52 0.53 -5.48
C GLY A 253 14.20 0.71 -4.73
N ALA A 254 13.08 0.80 -5.45
CA ALA A 254 11.75 0.89 -4.84
C ALA A 254 11.41 -0.38 -4.04
N PHE A 255 11.64 -1.56 -4.62
CA PHE A 255 11.42 -2.84 -3.96
C PHE A 255 12.37 -3.08 -2.80
N PHE A 256 13.62 -2.62 -2.91
CA PHE A 256 14.60 -2.71 -1.84
C PHE A 256 14.20 -1.88 -0.62
N ILE A 257 13.73 -0.64 -0.81
CA ILE A 257 13.21 0.15 0.32
C ILE A 257 11.96 -0.48 0.94
N SER A 258 11.07 -1.03 0.10
CA SER A 258 9.90 -1.79 0.60
C SER A 258 10.32 -3.02 1.40
N SER A 259 11.37 -3.71 0.97
CA SER A 259 11.85 -4.92 1.62
C SER A 259 12.52 -4.65 2.94
N LEU A 260 13.37 -3.61 3.03
CA LEU A 260 13.96 -3.16 4.28
C LEU A 260 12.92 -2.77 5.32
N LEU A 261 11.82 -2.12 4.88
CA LEU A 261 10.71 -1.80 5.79
C LEU A 261 10.08 -3.05 6.39
N HIS A 262 9.90 -4.10 5.59
CA HIS A 262 9.28 -5.35 6.05
C HIS A 262 10.24 -6.19 6.91
N GLU A 263 11.53 -6.26 6.56
CA GLU A 263 12.54 -6.85 7.44
C GLU A 263 12.64 -6.09 8.77
N TYR A 264 12.54 -4.75 8.76
CA TYR A 264 12.47 -3.96 9.99
C TYR A 264 11.27 -4.33 10.86
N TYR A 265 10.11 -4.61 10.27
CA TYR A 265 8.95 -5.10 11.03
C TYR A 265 9.20 -6.48 11.63
N ILE A 266 9.77 -7.43 10.87
CA ILE A 266 10.11 -8.76 11.38
C ILE A 266 11.11 -8.68 12.54
N ILE A 267 12.17 -7.87 12.38
CA ILE A 267 13.17 -7.66 13.43
C ILE A 267 12.54 -6.99 14.65
N GLY A 268 11.78 -5.91 14.45
CA GLY A 268 11.20 -5.15 15.54
C GLY A 268 10.16 -5.93 16.33
N MET A 269 9.27 -6.67 15.65
CA MET A 269 8.18 -7.40 16.31
C MET A 269 8.64 -8.75 16.86
N PHE A 270 9.53 -9.45 16.15
CA PHE A 270 9.84 -10.85 16.47
C PHE A 270 11.28 -11.10 16.91
N ASN A 271 12.15 -10.09 16.79
CA ASN A 271 13.60 -10.21 17.00
C ASN A 271 14.23 -11.32 16.15
N MET A 272 13.80 -11.42 14.89
CA MET A 272 14.29 -12.41 13.91
C MET A 272 14.85 -11.71 12.67
N ILE A 273 15.86 -12.31 12.04
CA ILE A 273 16.37 -11.90 10.73
C ILE A 273 16.20 -13.09 9.80
N THR A 274 15.20 -13.06 8.92
CA THR A 274 14.91 -14.18 8.02
C THR A 274 15.39 -13.93 6.58
N GLY A 275 15.39 -12.67 6.13
CA GLY A 275 15.71 -12.31 4.75
C GLY A 275 14.64 -12.78 3.74
N GLU A 276 13.52 -13.34 4.21
CA GLU A 276 12.46 -13.87 3.37
C GLU A 276 11.59 -12.76 2.77
N HIS A 277 11.37 -11.66 3.50
CA HIS A 277 10.70 -10.48 2.96
C HIS A 277 11.63 -9.74 1.98
N LEU A 278 12.94 -9.70 2.26
CA LEU A 278 13.95 -9.26 1.30
C LEU A 278 13.84 -10.05 0.00
N PHE A 279 13.84 -11.37 0.07
CA PHE A 279 13.67 -12.24 -1.08
C PHE A 279 12.35 -12.01 -1.82
N PHE A 280 11.23 -11.91 -1.10
CA PHE A 280 9.90 -11.68 -1.67
C PHE A 280 9.85 -10.41 -2.53
N PHE A 281 10.22 -9.26 -1.96
CA PHE A 281 10.11 -7.97 -2.65
C PHE A 281 11.14 -7.84 -3.77
N MET A 282 12.38 -8.30 -3.56
CA MET A 282 13.40 -8.24 -4.61
C MET A 282 13.05 -9.14 -5.80
N SER A 283 12.46 -10.32 -5.55
CA SER A 283 11.94 -11.19 -6.61
C SER A 283 10.85 -10.50 -7.42
N HIS A 284 9.92 -9.78 -6.78
CA HIS A 284 8.92 -9.00 -7.49
C HIS A 284 9.52 -7.87 -8.34
N GLY A 285 10.58 -7.20 -7.86
CA GLY A 285 11.32 -6.21 -8.64
C GLY A 285 11.94 -6.82 -9.90
N LEU A 286 12.61 -7.97 -9.76
CA LEU A 286 13.19 -8.69 -10.89
C LEU A 286 12.13 -9.18 -11.87
N ILE A 287 11.03 -9.75 -11.37
CA ILE A 287 9.88 -10.17 -12.19
C ILE A 287 9.32 -9.00 -12.98
N MET A 288 9.16 -7.82 -12.37
CA MET A 288 8.68 -6.65 -13.09
C MET A 288 9.62 -6.25 -14.23
N ILE A 289 10.93 -6.30 -14.00
CA ILE A 289 11.95 -5.98 -15.02
C ILE A 289 11.92 -7.00 -16.15
N VAL A 290 11.96 -8.30 -15.82
CA VAL A 290 11.91 -9.38 -16.81
C VAL A 290 10.60 -9.34 -17.59
N TRP A 291 9.47 -9.13 -16.92
CA TRP A 291 8.17 -8.99 -17.55
C TRP A 291 8.18 -7.84 -18.55
N GLU A 292 8.70 -6.68 -18.16
CA GLU A 292 8.80 -5.55 -19.07
C GLU A 292 9.68 -5.87 -20.25
N LEU A 293 10.86 -6.48 -20.06
CA LEU A 293 11.74 -6.86 -21.16
C LEU A 293 11.07 -7.83 -22.14
N VAL A 294 10.39 -8.86 -21.63
CA VAL A 294 9.73 -9.91 -22.44
C VAL A 294 8.51 -9.35 -23.18
N PHE A 295 7.71 -8.50 -22.52
CA PHE A 295 6.45 -7.97 -23.06
C PHE A 295 6.56 -6.50 -23.53
N THR A 296 7.77 -5.98 -23.77
CA THR A 296 8.01 -4.58 -24.19
C THR A 296 7.32 -4.26 -25.53
N SER A 297 7.26 -5.21 -26.46
CA SER A 297 6.76 -5.01 -27.84
C SER A 297 5.29 -4.61 -27.92
N GLU A 298 4.46 -4.93 -26.92
CA GLU A 298 3.03 -4.63 -26.95
C GLU A 298 2.66 -3.20 -26.54
N ARG A 299 3.62 -2.42 -26.03
CA ARG A 299 3.35 -1.02 -25.66
C ARG A 299 3.14 -0.14 -26.89
N GLU A 300 3.73 -0.51 -28.02
CA GLU A 300 3.58 0.15 -29.33
C GLU A 300 2.29 -0.27 -30.05
N ASP A 301 1.86 -1.53 -29.89
CA ASP A 301 0.63 -2.06 -30.54
C ASP A 301 -0.67 -1.52 -29.96
N LYS A 302 -0.67 -1.08 -28.69
CA LYS A 302 -1.85 -0.46 -28.05
C LYS A 302 -2.28 0.86 -28.72
N MET A 303 -1.39 1.60 -29.35
CA MET A 303 -1.74 2.82 -30.08
C MET A 303 -2.42 2.55 -31.42
N LYS A 304 -2.31 1.34 -31.99
CA LYS A 304 -2.93 0.97 -33.27
C LYS A 304 -4.28 0.25 -33.10
N ALA A 305 -4.46 -0.47 -31.99
CA ALA A 305 -5.58 -1.41 -31.81
C ALA A 305 -6.89 -0.82 -31.23
N GLU A 306 -6.97 0.50 -31.00
CA GLU A 306 -8.19 1.15 -30.45
C GLU A 306 -9.36 1.21 -31.45
N LYS A 307 -9.16 0.79 -32.71
CA LYS A 307 -10.18 0.84 -33.78
C LYS A 307 -10.85 -0.50 -34.13
N GLU A 308 -10.45 -1.62 -33.54
CA GLU A 308 -10.96 -2.94 -33.96
C GLU A 308 -11.86 -3.59 -32.90
N GLY A 309 -12.93 -4.24 -33.37
CA GLY A 309 -13.97 -4.90 -32.57
C GLY A 309 -13.48 -6.07 -31.72
N TYR A 310 -14.42 -6.90 -31.25
CA TYR A 310 -14.11 -8.03 -30.37
C TYR A 310 -13.09 -8.98 -31.03
N ASN A 311 -11.92 -9.13 -30.39
CA ASN A 311 -10.84 -9.99 -30.84
C ASN A 311 -10.53 -11.05 -29.78
N PHE A 312 -11.02 -12.28 -29.98
CA PHE A 312 -10.82 -13.40 -29.06
C PHE A 312 -9.35 -13.63 -28.69
N ARG A 313 -8.42 -13.49 -29.65
CA ARG A 313 -6.98 -13.67 -29.44
C ARG A 313 -6.40 -12.67 -28.43
N LYS A 314 -6.90 -11.43 -28.44
CA LYS A 314 -6.53 -10.39 -27.47
C LYS A 314 -6.99 -10.75 -26.05
N TYR A 315 -8.22 -11.22 -25.90
CA TYR A 315 -8.76 -11.63 -24.58
C TYR A 315 -8.07 -12.88 -24.06
N ALA A 316 -7.82 -13.89 -24.92
CA ALA A 316 -7.05 -15.07 -24.56
C ALA A 316 -5.63 -14.71 -24.09
N GLY A 317 -4.94 -13.78 -24.76
CA GLY A 317 -3.63 -13.30 -24.34
C GLY A 317 -3.63 -12.56 -22.99
N VAL A 318 -4.69 -11.79 -22.71
CA VAL A 318 -4.88 -11.16 -21.39
C VAL A 318 -5.11 -12.21 -20.30
N PHE A 319 -5.94 -13.21 -20.57
CA PHE A 319 -6.20 -14.31 -19.64
C PHE A 319 -4.95 -15.13 -19.35
N LEU A 320 -4.15 -15.45 -20.38
CA LEU A 320 -2.91 -16.20 -20.21
C LEU A 320 -1.88 -15.43 -19.35
N LYS A 321 -1.78 -14.11 -19.53
CA LYS A 321 -0.95 -13.26 -18.65
C LYS A 321 -1.43 -13.26 -17.22
N TRP A 322 -2.75 -13.20 -17.02
CA TRP A 322 -3.34 -13.30 -15.70
C TRP A 322 -3.02 -14.67 -15.04
N LEU A 323 -3.10 -15.76 -15.80
CA LEU A 323 -2.71 -17.10 -15.33
C LEU A 323 -1.21 -17.17 -14.98
N LEU A 324 -0.35 -16.61 -15.82
CA LEU A 324 1.09 -16.54 -15.54
C LEU A 324 1.38 -15.74 -14.25
N MET A 325 0.70 -14.61 -14.04
CA MET A 325 0.77 -13.85 -12.80
C MET A 325 0.34 -14.69 -11.59
N LEU A 326 -0.73 -15.47 -11.71
CA LEU A 326 -1.21 -16.35 -10.66
C LEU A 326 -0.16 -17.39 -10.26
N VAL A 327 0.50 -18.03 -11.25
CA VAL A 327 1.60 -18.98 -11.00
C VAL A 327 2.75 -18.32 -10.26
N VAL A 328 3.17 -17.13 -10.70
CA VAL A 328 4.23 -16.35 -10.03
C VAL A 328 3.85 -16.03 -8.59
N TYR A 329 2.59 -15.66 -8.33
CA TYR A 329 2.15 -15.36 -6.96
C TYR A 329 2.12 -16.59 -6.07
N ILE A 330 1.60 -17.71 -6.54
CA ILE A 330 1.60 -18.97 -5.78
C ILE A 330 3.03 -19.36 -5.38
N LEU A 331 4.00 -19.17 -6.27
CA LEU A 331 5.41 -19.48 -6.01
C LEU A 331 6.14 -18.51 -5.07
N ILE A 332 5.60 -17.32 -4.80
CA ILE A 332 6.33 -16.28 -4.04
C ILE A 332 5.60 -15.88 -2.76
N ILE A 333 4.27 -16.02 -2.70
CA ILE A 333 3.45 -15.76 -1.50
C ILE A 333 4.02 -16.39 -0.21
N PRO A 334 4.54 -17.64 -0.21
CA PRO A 334 5.03 -18.22 1.03
C PRO A 334 6.21 -17.44 1.63
N ALA A 335 7.09 -16.85 0.80
CA ALA A 335 8.18 -15.99 1.27
C ALA A 335 7.68 -14.76 2.05
N PHE A 336 6.48 -14.28 1.75
CA PHE A 336 5.82 -13.21 2.51
C PHE A 336 5.10 -13.73 3.75
N ALA A 337 4.37 -14.84 3.61
CA ALA A 337 3.47 -15.36 4.63
C ALA A 337 4.21 -16.05 5.78
N GLU A 338 5.18 -16.92 5.48
CA GLU A 338 5.84 -17.78 6.45
C GLU A 338 6.51 -17.04 7.62
N PRO A 339 7.30 -15.96 7.40
CA PRO A 339 7.92 -15.22 8.51
C PRO A 339 6.92 -14.67 9.52
N MET A 340 5.75 -14.25 9.03
CA MET A 340 4.68 -13.69 9.84
C MET A 340 3.90 -14.77 10.58
N ILE A 341 3.62 -15.89 9.91
CA ILE A 341 2.88 -17.03 10.47
C ILE A 341 3.70 -17.72 11.57
N ARG A 342 5.03 -17.86 11.42
CA ARG A 342 5.89 -18.48 12.45
C ARG A 342 5.76 -17.85 13.84
N ARG A 343 5.43 -16.56 13.90
CA ARG A 343 5.30 -15.81 15.16
C ARG A 343 3.92 -15.20 15.33
N MET A 344 2.89 -15.83 14.76
CA MET A 344 1.53 -15.31 14.84
C MET A 344 1.02 -15.18 16.29
N ASP A 345 1.57 -15.96 17.22
CA ASP A 345 1.35 -15.86 18.65
C ASP A 345 1.60 -14.46 19.22
N LEU A 346 2.46 -13.66 18.59
CA LEU A 346 2.85 -12.34 19.08
C LEU A 346 2.00 -11.19 18.57
N TRP A 347 1.39 -11.32 17.39
CA TRP A 347 0.83 -10.14 16.68
C TRP A 347 -0.55 -10.35 16.10
N ILE A 348 -1.02 -11.59 15.96
CA ILE A 348 -2.33 -11.81 15.38
C ILE A 348 -3.40 -11.31 16.35
N ILE A 349 -4.30 -10.47 15.83
CA ILE A 349 -5.36 -9.89 16.66
C ILE A 349 -6.48 -10.93 16.78
N PRO A 350 -7.04 -11.17 17.97
CA PRO A 350 -8.17 -12.05 18.15
C PRO A 350 -9.32 -11.65 17.22
N SER A 351 -9.93 -12.62 16.56
CA SER A 351 -11.19 -12.42 15.85
C SER A 351 -12.33 -12.33 16.86
N PHE A 352 -13.44 -11.69 16.49
CA PHE A 352 -14.62 -11.61 17.37
C PHE A 352 -15.21 -12.98 17.70
N PHE A 353 -15.03 -13.94 16.80
CA PHE A 353 -15.66 -15.26 16.87
C PHE A 353 -14.65 -16.42 16.94
N THR A 354 -13.38 -16.16 16.61
CA THR A 354 -12.33 -17.18 16.50
C THR A 354 -11.15 -16.80 17.36
N ASP A 355 -10.89 -17.64 18.37
CA ASP A 355 -9.67 -17.54 19.16
C ASP A 355 -8.56 -18.34 18.48
N ILE A 356 -7.68 -17.63 17.80
CA ILE A 356 -6.56 -18.23 17.06
C ILE A 356 -5.56 -18.87 18.04
N HIS A 357 -5.42 -18.31 19.25
CA HIS A 357 -4.45 -18.80 20.24
C HIS A 357 -4.82 -20.15 20.84
N LYS A 358 -6.11 -20.50 20.90
CA LYS A 358 -6.56 -21.83 21.36
C LYS A 358 -6.10 -22.96 20.45
N ASN A 359 -5.90 -22.70 19.16
CA ASN A 359 -5.53 -23.71 18.16
C ASN A 359 -4.02 -23.68 17.83
N LEU A 360 -3.23 -22.88 18.55
CA LEU A 360 -1.77 -22.77 18.37
C LEU A 360 -0.95 -23.72 19.25
N VAL A 361 -1.61 -24.62 19.98
CA VAL A 361 -0.98 -25.64 20.85
C VAL A 361 -0.75 -26.93 20.08
#